data_AF-A0A2P5W8M2-F1
#
_entry.id   AF-A0A2P5W8M2-F1
#
_cell.length_a   1.000
_cell.length_b   1.000
_cell.length_c   1.000
_cell.angle_alpha   90.00
_cell.angle_beta   90.00
_cell.angle_gamma   90.00
#
_symmetry.space_group_name_H-M   'P 1'
#
loop_
_entity.id
_entity.type
_entity.pdbx_description
1 polymer ?
#
loop_
_entity_poly.entity_id
_entity_poly.type
_entity_poly.pdbx_seq_one_letter_code
_entity_poly.pdbx_strand_id
1 'polypeptide(L)'
;MAAFLKLEDSPMFQKQVCSLESMADELKNRCQVLTEGSRKYIAALGEAYNADNSFAESLEAFGCGHDDPLSVSIGGPIMSKFISAFRELASYKELLFSQVDVIITMHLLPT
;
A
#
# COMPACT_ATOMS: atom_id res chain seq x y z
N MET A 1 9.43 29.06 -25.27
CA MET A 1 8.13 29.17 -25.95
C MET A 1 8.37 29.43 -27.45
N ALA A 2 8.84 28.43 -28.20
CA ALA A 2 9.12 28.57 -29.64
C ALA A 2 9.40 27.20 -30.33
N ALA A 3 8.49 26.22 -30.22
CA ALA A 3 8.69 24.90 -30.86
C ALA A 3 7.52 24.42 -31.76
N PHE A 4 6.53 25.27 -32.05
CA PHE A 4 5.33 24.85 -32.80
C PHE A 4 4.89 25.85 -33.89
N LEU A 5 5.79 26.66 -34.44
CA LEU A 5 5.41 27.73 -35.37
C LEU A 5 5.20 27.29 -36.84
N LYS A 6 5.43 26.01 -37.17
CA LYS A 6 5.10 25.42 -38.48
C LYS A 6 4.73 23.95 -38.33
N LEU A 7 3.58 23.67 -37.73
CA LEU A 7 2.92 22.39 -37.91
C LEU A 7 2.11 22.49 -39.19
N GLU A 8 2.63 21.96 -40.30
CA GLU A 8 1.80 21.74 -41.47
C GLU A 8 0.68 20.77 -41.09
N ASP A 9 -0.57 21.11 -41.42
CA ASP A 9 -1.75 20.26 -41.23
C ASP A 9 -1.75 19.11 -42.24
N SER A 10 -0.65 18.36 -42.22
CA SER A 10 -0.41 17.21 -43.07
C SER A 10 -1.17 16.01 -42.49
N PRO A 11 -1.75 15.15 -43.35
CA PRO A 11 -2.34 13.89 -42.91
C PRO A 11 -1.41 13.04 -42.03
N MET A 12 -0.09 13.17 -42.22
CA MET A 12 0.91 12.48 -41.40
C MET A 12 1.02 13.06 -39.98
N PHE A 13 0.93 14.38 -39.83
CA PHE A 13 0.94 15.04 -38.52
C PHE A 13 -0.33 14.69 -37.73
N GLN A 14 -1.51 14.77 -38.38
CA GLN A 14 -2.77 14.37 -37.77
C GLN A 14 -2.73 12.90 -37.29
N LYS A 15 -2.18 11.99 -38.09
CA LYS A 15 -2.02 10.58 -37.69
C LYS A 15 -1.11 10.41 -36.48
N GLN A 16 -0.02 11.17 -36.38
CA GLN A 16 0.86 11.15 -35.21
C GLN A 16 0.17 11.69 -33.96
N VAL A 17 -0.61 12.77 -34.08
CA VAL A 17 -1.41 13.33 -32.99
C VAL A 17 -2.42 12.29 -32.49
N CYS A 18 -3.22 11.69 -33.38
CA CYS A 18 -4.19 10.66 -32.98
C CYS A 18 -3.53 9.44 -32.32
N SER A 19 -2.35 9.03 -32.81
CA SER A 19 -1.58 7.94 -32.18
C SER A 19 -1.12 8.32 -30.78
N LEU A 20 -0.66 9.56 -30.58
CA LEU A 20 -0.21 10.04 -29.27
C LEU A 20 -1.38 10.17 -28.29
N GLU A 21 -2.54 10.64 -28.75
CA GLU A 21 -3.78 10.68 -27.97
C GLU A 21 -4.19 9.28 -27.52
N SER A 22 -4.20 8.30 -28.43
CA SER A 22 -4.49 6.91 -28.09
C SER A 22 -3.54 6.33 -27.05
N MET A 23 -2.24 6.63 -27.15
CA MET A 23 -1.24 6.20 -26.17
C MET A 23 -1.42 6.89 -24.82
N ALA A 24 -1.78 8.18 -24.83
CA ALA A 24 -2.05 8.94 -23.61
C ALA A 24 -3.30 8.40 -22.89
N ASP A 25 -4.35 8.06 -23.62
CA ASP A 25 -5.56 7.45 -23.06
C ASP A 25 -5.29 6.05 -22.47
N GLU A 26 -4.47 5.24 -23.16
CA GLU A 26 -4.05 3.94 -22.62
C GLU A 26 -3.24 4.10 -21.33
N LEU A 27 -2.28 5.03 -21.31
CA LEU A 27 -1.48 5.33 -20.12
C LEU A 27 -2.38 5.80 -18.96
N LYS A 28 -3.32 6.71 -19.24
CA LYS A 28 -4.28 7.19 -18.25
C LYS A 28 -5.09 6.05 -17.64
N ASN A 29 -5.59 5.12 -18.47
CA ASN A 29 -6.33 3.96 -17.98
C ASN A 29 -5.44 3.08 -17.08
N ARG A 30 -4.21 2.80 -17.51
CA ARG A 30 -3.24 2.03 -16.70
C ARG A 30 -2.94 2.69 -15.35
N CYS A 31 -2.78 4.01 -15.33
CA CYS A 31 -2.61 4.78 -14.09
C CYS A 31 -3.84 4.66 -13.18
N GLN A 32 -5.05 4.79 -13.72
CA GLN A 32 -6.29 4.65 -12.94
C GLN A 32 -6.43 3.27 -12.31
N VAL A 33 -6.16 2.20 -13.06
CA VAL A 33 -6.19 0.83 -12.55
C VAL A 33 -5.18 0.65 -11.41
N LEU A 34 -3.96 1.18 -11.58
CA LEU A 34 -2.93 1.12 -10.55
C LEU A 34 -3.35 1.87 -9.28
N THR A 35 -3.80 3.13 -9.40
CA THR A 35 -4.25 3.93 -8.26
C THR A 35 -5.38 3.25 -7.50
N GLU A 36 -6.35 2.67 -8.20
CA GLU A 36 -7.46 1.96 -7.55
C GLU A 36 -7.02 0.67 -6.86
N GLY A 37 -6.14 -0.10 -7.50
CA GLY A 37 -5.52 -1.28 -6.89
C GLY A 37 -4.73 -0.93 -5.63
N SER A 38 -3.95 0.14 -5.68
CA SER A 38 -3.16 0.60 -4.52
C SER A 38 -4.05 1.12 -3.39
N ARG A 39 -5.16 1.81 -3.69
CA ARG A 39 -6.15 2.23 -2.67
C ARG A 39 -6.71 1.03 -1.91
N LYS A 40 -7.11 -0.03 -2.62
CA LYS A 40 -7.62 -1.27 -2.01
C LYS A 40 -6.54 -1.96 -1.17
N TYR A 41 -5.32 -1.99 -1.67
CA TYR A 41 -4.18 -2.58 -0.96
C TYR A 41 -3.87 -1.85 0.35
N ILE A 42 -3.85 -0.51 0.34
CA ILE A 42 -3.67 0.33 1.52
C ILE A 42 -4.75 0.05 2.57
N ALA A 43 -6.02 -0.04 2.16
CA ALA A 43 -7.12 -0.36 3.07
C ALA A 43 -6.93 -1.75 3.72
N ALA A 44 -6.63 -2.77 2.91
CA ALA A 44 -6.39 -4.13 3.40
C ALA A 44 -5.17 -4.21 4.33
N LEU A 45 -4.10 -3.44 4.05
CA LEU A 45 -2.94 -3.34 4.96
C LEU A 45 -3.33 -2.76 6.31
N GLY A 46 -4.15 -1.70 6.34
CA GLY A 46 -4.62 -1.09 7.58
C GLY A 46 -5.48 -2.05 8.41
N GLU A 47 -6.39 -2.79 7.76
CA GLU A 47 -7.17 -3.83 8.43
C GLU A 47 -6.29 -4.94 9.01
N ALA A 48 -5.31 -5.42 8.23
CA ALA A 48 -4.39 -6.48 8.67
C ALA A 48 -3.46 -6.00 9.81
N TYR A 49 -2.99 -4.75 9.77
CA TYR A 49 -2.23 -4.12 10.87
C TYR A 49 -3.04 -4.12 12.17
N ASN A 50 -4.30 -3.68 12.10
CA ASN A 50 -5.18 -3.63 13.27
C ASN A 50 -5.49 -5.04 13.81
N ALA A 51 -5.71 -6.00 12.91
CA ALA A 51 -5.98 -7.39 13.28
C ALA A 51 -4.79 -8.04 14.02
N ASP A 52 -3.56 -7.86 13.53
CA ASP A 52 -2.36 -8.39 14.17
C ASP A 52 -2.16 -7.80 15.57
N ASN A 53 -2.32 -6.48 15.73
CA ASN A 53 -2.20 -5.81 17.02
C ASN A 53 -3.30 -6.24 18.00
N SER A 54 -4.56 -6.29 17.56
CA SER A 54 -5.68 -6.72 18.40
C SER A 54 -5.55 -8.17 18.85
N PHE A 55 -5.03 -9.06 18.00
CA PHE A 55 -4.75 -10.43 18.37
C PHE A 55 -3.58 -10.53 19.37
N ALA A 56 -2.52 -9.74 19.16
CA ALA A 56 -1.41 -9.65 20.11
C ALA A 56 -1.87 -9.15 21.49
N GLU A 57 -2.74 -8.14 21.55
CA GLU A 57 -3.36 -7.66 22.79
C GLU A 57 -4.20 -8.74 23.48
N SER A 58 -4.96 -9.52 22.70
CA SER A 58 -5.75 -10.64 23.23
C SER A 58 -4.86 -11.74 23.84
N LEU A 59 -3.73 -12.04 23.20
CA LEU A 59 -2.73 -12.97 23.74
C LEU A 59 -2.06 -12.43 25.01
N GLU A 60 -1.77 -11.14 25.05
CA GLU A 60 -1.16 -10.47 26.21
C GLU A 60 -2.11 -10.50 27.41
N ALA A 61 -3.40 -10.18 27.19
CA ALA A 61 -4.44 -10.26 28.20
C ALA A 61 -4.71 -11.70 28.69
N PHE A 62 -4.57 -12.69 27.80
CA PHE A 62 -4.78 -14.09 28.15
C PHE A 62 -3.62 -14.69 28.95
N GLY A 63 -2.37 -14.44 28.53
CA GLY A 63 -1.21 -15.23 28.96
C GLY A 63 -0.03 -14.45 29.53
N CYS A 64 -0.05 -13.12 29.53
CA CYS A 64 1.14 -12.31 29.86
C CYS A 64 0.90 -11.28 30.99
N GLY A 65 -0.18 -11.41 31.76
CA GLY A 65 -0.57 -10.44 32.80
C GLY A 65 0.15 -10.58 34.14
N HIS A 66 0.78 -11.73 34.44
CA HIS A 66 1.50 -11.96 35.70
C HIS A 66 2.61 -13.01 35.48
N ASP A 67 3.79 -12.78 36.07
CA ASP A 67 4.83 -13.79 36.30
C ASP A 67 4.33 -14.79 37.37
N ASP A 68 3.19 -15.42 37.11
CA ASP A 68 2.57 -16.37 38.00
C ASP A 68 2.74 -17.82 37.48
N PRO A 69 2.76 -18.82 38.37
CA PRO A 69 2.96 -20.22 37.98
C PRO A 69 1.92 -20.77 36.99
N LEU A 70 0.71 -20.19 36.96
CA LEU A 70 -0.39 -20.57 36.07
C LEU A 70 -0.10 -20.09 34.64
N SER A 71 0.36 -18.85 34.47
CA SER A 71 0.83 -18.31 33.19
C SER A 71 1.94 -19.17 32.56
N VAL A 72 2.94 -19.56 33.35
CA VAL A 72 4.03 -20.44 32.89
C VAL A 72 3.51 -21.81 32.46
N SER A 73 2.57 -22.39 33.21
CA SER A 73 1.99 -23.71 32.90
C SER A 73 1.10 -23.70 31.66
N ILE A 74 0.49 -22.56 31.32
CA ILE A 74 -0.38 -22.40 30.13
C ILE A 74 0.44 -22.08 28.87
N GLY A 75 1.72 -21.75 29.03
CA GLY A 75 2.63 -21.46 27.92
C GLY A 75 2.87 -19.98 27.67
N GLY A 76 2.78 -19.13 28.70
CA GLY A 76 3.10 -17.70 28.64
C GLY A 76 4.37 -17.35 27.84
N PRO A 77 5.52 -18.03 28.05
CA PRO A 77 6.74 -17.77 27.28
C PRO A 77 6.61 -18.00 25.76
N ILE A 78 5.74 -18.93 25.35
CA ILE A 78 5.44 -19.19 23.93
C ILE A 78 4.52 -18.08 23.40
N MET A 79 3.52 -17.67 24.18
CA MET A 79 2.61 -16.58 23.83
C MET A 79 3.35 -15.26 23.66
N SER A 80 4.35 -14.95 24.51
CA SER A 80 5.20 -13.77 24.37
C SER A 80 5.95 -13.75 23.03
N LYS A 81 6.39 -14.92 22.52
CA LYS A 81 7.03 -15.00 21.19
C LYS A 81 6.04 -14.69 20.07
N PHE A 82 4.81 -15.21 20.17
CA PHE A 82 3.76 -14.89 19.20
C PHE A 82 3.39 -13.40 19.22
N ILE A 83 3.23 -12.80 20.41
CA ILE A 83 2.98 -11.36 20.57
C ILE A 83 4.07 -10.54 19.88
N SER A 84 5.34 -10.87 20.12
CA SER A 84 6.46 -10.20 19.46
C SER A 84 6.40 -10.35 17.94
N ALA A 85 6.09 -11.54 17.43
CA ALA A 85 5.99 -11.79 16.00
C ALA A 85 4.83 -11.01 15.35
N PHE A 86 3.65 -10.94 15.98
CA PHE A 86 2.52 -10.15 15.47
C PHE A 86 2.83 -8.65 15.46
N ARG A 87 3.48 -8.14 16.51
CA ARG A 87 3.92 -6.74 16.55
C ARG A 87 4.96 -6.42 15.47
N GLU A 88 5.87 -7.35 15.19
CA GLU A 88 6.82 -7.21 14.08
C GLU A 88 6.12 -7.28 12.71
N LEU A 89 5.16 -8.18 12.54
CA LEU A 89 4.34 -8.25 11.32
C LEU A 89 3.53 -6.98 11.09
N ALA A 90 3.04 -6.34 12.16
CA ALA A 90 2.33 -5.06 12.09
C ALA A 90 3.28 -3.94 11.65
N SER A 91 4.51 -3.85 12.20
CA SER A 91 5.46 -2.80 11.80
C SER A 91 5.88 -2.89 10.33
N TYR A 92 6.05 -4.11 9.79
CA TYR A 92 6.30 -4.27 8.36
C TYR A 92 5.11 -3.83 7.48
N LYS A 93 3.87 -4.02 7.95
CA LYS A 93 2.67 -3.54 7.23
C LYS A 93 2.58 -2.01 7.25
N GLU A 94 2.92 -1.38 8.36
CA GLU A 94 3.02 0.08 8.48
C GLU A 94 4.09 0.66 7.55
N LEU A 95 5.25 0.01 7.46
CA LEU A 95 6.31 0.38 6.51
C LEU A 95 5.82 0.29 5.06
N LEU A 96 5.13 -0.81 4.70
CA LEU A 96 4.57 -0.99 3.36
C LEU A 96 3.51 0.07 3.04
N PHE A 97 2.65 0.42 4.00
CA PHE A 97 1.67 1.50 3.86
C PHE A 97 2.37 2.82 3.48
N SER A 98 3.39 3.21 4.24
CA SER A 98 4.15 4.44 4.01
C SER A 98 4.79 4.49 2.62
N GLN A 99 5.39 3.37 2.18
CA GLN A 99 6.04 3.32 0.86
C GLN A 99 5.03 3.38 -0.30
N VAL A 100 3.90 2.68 -0.19
CA VAL A 100 2.88 2.67 -1.23
C VAL A 100 2.19 4.03 -1.34
N ASP A 101 1.91 4.68 -0.21
CA ASP A 101 1.29 6.01 -0.19
C ASP A 101 2.17 7.07 -0.89
N VAL A 102 3.48 7.05 -0.65
CA VAL A 102 4.45 7.93 -1.34
C VAL A 102 4.45 7.69 -2.85
N ILE A 103 4.41 6.43 -3.30
CA ILE A 103 4.43 6.10 -4.73
C ILE A 103 3.17 6.63 -5.43
N ILE A 104 2.00 6.42 -4.83
CA ILE A 104 0.72 6.92 -5.39
C ILE A 104 0.71 8.44 -5.44
N THR A 105 1.03 9.08 -4.32
CA THR A 105 0.88 10.53 -4.16
C THR A 105 1.89 11.31 -5.00
N MET A 106 3.13 10.81 -5.12
CA MET A 106 4.19 11.53 -5.81
C MET A 106 4.21 11.29 -7.33
N HIS A 107 3.75 10.13 -7.83
CA HIS A 107 3.95 9.75 -9.23
C HIS A 107 2.67 9.63 -10.08
N LEU A 108 1.50 9.52 -9.46
CA LEU A 108 0.25 9.19 -10.18
C LEU A 108 -0.87 10.23 -10.03
N LEU A 109 -0.78 11.14 -9.06
CA LEU A 109 -1.71 12.27 -8.95
C LEU A 109 -1.12 13.50 -9.64
N PRO A 110 -1.79 14.08 -10.66
CA PRO A 110 -1.37 15.36 -11.19
C PRO A 110 -1.62 16.44 -10.12
N THR A 111 -0.56 17.10 -9.66
CA THR A 111 -0.65 18.36 -8.90
C THR A 111 -1.21 19.49 -9.76
#